data_AF-A0A920MRN4-F1
#
_entry.id   AF-A0A920MRN4-F1
#
_cell.length_a   1.000
_cell.length_b   1.000
_cell.length_c   1.000
_cell.angle_alpha   90.00
_cell.angle_beta   90.00
_cell.angle_gamma   90.00
#
_symmetry.space_group_name_H-M   'P 1'
#
loop_
_entity.id
_entity.type
_entity.pdbx_description
1 polymer ?
#
loop_
_entity_poly.entity_id
_entity_poly.type
_entity_poly.pdbx_seq_one_letter_code
_entity_poly.pdbx_strand_id
1 'polypeptide(L)' 'MPGLCPLGKNMDLKNPLQGKKLTGSLHMTVETAVLIETLVDLGQIRWASCNIFSTQDHAAAVIAETVCQYLHGKERL' A
#
# COMPACT_ATOMS: atom_id res chain seq x y z
N MET A 1 -3.35 -4.56 11.82
CA MET A 1 -3.39 -5.97 11.35
C MET A 1 -2.03 -6.62 11.62
N PRO A 2 -1.87 -7.46 12.65
CA PRO A 2 -0.55 -7.96 13.08
C PRO A 2 0.15 -8.83 12.03
N GLY A 3 -0.58 -9.51 11.15
CA GLY A 3 0.00 -10.30 10.05
C GLY A 3 0.49 -9.49 8.84
N LEU A 4 0.12 -8.20 8.73
CA LEU A 4 0.59 -7.29 7.67
C LEU A 4 1.56 -6.23 8.18
N CYS A 5 1.79 -6.16 9.50
CA CYS A 5 2.73 -5.24 10.09
C CYS A 5 4.14 -5.80 9.88
N PRO A 6 4.99 -5.17 9.05
CA PRO A 6 6.40 -5.43 9.15
C PRO A 6 6.83 -4.74 10.44
N LEU A 7 7.00 -5.50 11.52
CA LEU A 7 7.94 -5.08 12.55
C LEU A 7 9.26 -4.91 11.79
N GLY A 8 9.65 -3.66 11.51
CA GLY A 8 10.68 -3.23 10.56
C GLY A 8 12.11 -3.67 10.90
N LYS A 9 12.28 -4.91 11.38
CA LYS A 9 13.53 -5.52 11.81
C LYS A 9 13.70 -6.96 11.33
N ASN A 10 12.66 -7.64 10.83
CA ASN A 10 12.72 -9.09 10.54
C ASN A 10 12.54 -9.48 9.06
N MET A 11 12.40 -8.52 8.14
CA MET A 11 12.38 -8.81 6.70
C MET A 11 13.77 -8.61 6.10
N ASP A 12 14.76 -9.35 6.61
CA ASP A 12 16.12 -9.42 6.04
C ASP A 12 16.17 -10.33 4.79
N LEU A 13 15.14 -10.23 3.95
CA LEU A 13 14.92 -11.15 2.83
C LEU A 13 14.52 -10.33 1.62
N LYS A 14 15.52 -10.05 0.78
CA LYS A 14 15.43 -9.65 -0.65
C LYS A 14 14.08 -9.04 -1.02
N ASN A 15 13.99 -7.71 -1.11
CA ASN A 15 12.76 -7.01 -1.54
C ASN A 15 12.13 -7.72 -2.77
N PRO A 16 11.09 -8.56 -2.56
CA PRO A 16 10.69 -9.54 -3.57
C PRO A 16 9.90 -8.88 -4.70
N LEU A 17 9.42 -7.66 -4.46
CA LEU A 17 8.64 -6.86 -5.40
C LEU A 17 9.47 -5.70 -5.98
N GLN A 18 10.78 -5.67 -5.73
CA GLN A 18 11.66 -4.63 -6.28
C GLN A 18 11.55 -4.58 -7.81
N GLY A 19 11.27 -3.39 -8.33
CA GLY A 19 11.11 -3.15 -9.77
C GLY A 19 9.82 -3.72 -10.38
N LYS A 20 8.95 -4.36 -9.59
CA LYS A 20 7.63 -4.81 -10.05
C LYS A 20 6.62 -3.66 -9.96
N LYS A 21 5.69 -3.65 -10.93
CA LYS A 21 4.56 -2.73 -10.98
C LYS A 21 3.30 -3.52 -10.66
N LEU A 22 2.74 -3.33 -9.47
CA LEU A 22 1.56 -4.03 -8.99
C LEU A 22 0.30 -3.22 -9.30
N THR A 23 -0.75 -3.91 -9.76
CA THR A 23 -2.10 -3.34 -9.93
C THR A 23 -3.07 -4.14 -9.11
N GLY A 24 -3.68 -3.53 -8.10
CA GLY A 24 -4.68 -4.17 -7.25
C GLY A 24 -6.11 -3.80 -7.64
N SER A 25 -7.02 -4.78 -7.54
CA SER A 25 -8.46 -4.61 -7.66
C SER A 25 -9.14 -5.33 -6.50
N LEU A 26 -9.39 -4.60 -5.42
CA LEU A 26 -9.97 -5.12 -4.18
C LEU A 26 -10.60 -3.97 -3.40
N HIS A 27 -11.60 -4.26 -2.57
CA HIS A 27 -12.35 -3.27 -1.79
C HIS A 27 -11.43 -2.23 -1.13
N MET A 28 -11.67 -0.94 -1.40
CA MET A 28 -10.86 0.13 -0.82
C MET A 28 -11.33 0.46 0.60
N THR A 29 -10.86 -0.30 1.60
CA THR A 29 -11.20 -0.13 3.02
C THR A 29 -9.98 0.27 3.85
N VAL A 30 -10.17 0.55 5.14
CA VAL A 30 -9.08 0.78 6.10
C VAL A 30 -8.11 -0.42 6.18
N GLU A 31 -8.60 -1.65 6.13
CA GLU A 31 -7.74 -2.85 6.12
C GLU A 31 -6.90 -2.92 4.84
N THR A 32 -7.51 -2.60 3.70
CA THR A 32 -6.80 -2.52 2.42
C THR A 32 -5.77 -1.40 2.41
N ALA A 33 -6.01 -0.28 3.12
CA ALA A 33 -5.00 0.75 3.30
C ALA A 33 -3.76 0.23 4.03
N VAL A 34 -3.93 -0.53 5.12
CA VAL A 34 -2.82 -1.19 5.82
C VAL A 34 -2.05 -2.13 4.88
N LEU A 35 -2.75 -2.88 4.02
CA LEU A 35 -2.12 -3.73 3.02
C LEU A 35 -1.30 -2.92 1.99
N ILE A 36 -1.87 -1.83 1.46
CA ILE A 36 -1.21 -1.00 0.45
C ILE A 36 0.03 -0.34 1.04
N GLU A 37 -0.01 0.13 2.29
CA GLU A 37 1.17 0.67 2.96
C GLU A 37 2.31 -0.35 3.04
N THR A 38 2.01 -1.60 3.43
CA THR A 38 3.03 -2.66 3.49
C THR A 38 3.63 -2.97 2.11
N LEU A 39 2.81 -2.93 1.06
CA LEU A 39 3.26 -3.28 -0.29
C LEU A 39 4.04 -2.14 -0.96
N VAL A 40 3.72 -0.87 -0.65
CA VAL A 40 4.41 0.32 -1.18
C VAL A 40 5.89 0.31 -0.81
N ASP A 41 6.23 -0.18 0.39
CA ASP A 41 7.63 -0.36 0.81
C ASP A 41 8.38 -1.41 -0.05
N LEU A 42 7.66 -2.30 -0.74
CA LEU A 42 8.23 -3.36 -1.55
C LEU A 42 8.25 -3.02 -3.06
N GLY A 43 7.39 -2.15 -3.57
CA GLY A 43 7.34 -1.85 -5.01
C GLY A 43 6.35 -0.75 -5.44
N GLN A 44 6.21 -0.55 -6.76
CA GLN A 44 5.30 0.46 -7.32
C GLN A 44 3.88 -0.08 -7.43
N ILE A 45 2.88 0.69 -6.98
CA ILE A 45 1.49 0.21 -6.86
C ILE A 45 0.50 1.18 -7.49
N ARG A 46 -0.53 0.62 -8.13
CA ARG A 46 -1.80 1.29 -8.43
C ARG A 46 -2.95 0.44 -7.91
N TRP A 47 -4.05 1.08 -7.52
CA TRP A 47 -5.18 0.38 -6.94
C TRP A 47 -6.51 0.92 -7.45
N ALA A 48 -7.50 0.03 -7.56
CA ALA A 48 -8.89 0.37 -7.77
C ALA A 48 -9.77 -0.49 -6.86
N SER A 49 -10.92 0.05 -6.45
CA SER A 49 -11.91 -0.74 -5.74
C SER A 49 -12.60 -1.70 -6.70
N CYS A 50 -12.79 -2.97 -6.30
CA CYS A 50 -13.50 -3.95 -7.11
C CYS A 50 -15.03 -3.86 -6.98
N ASN A 51 -15.55 -2.95 -6.14
CA ASN A 51 -16.98 -2.73 -5.98
C ASN A 51 -17.30 -1.25 -5.69
N ILE A 52 -18.30 -0.73 -6.40
CA ILE A 52 -18.70 0.69 -6.41
C ILE A 52 -19.15 1.26 -5.06
N PHE A 53 -19.56 0.42 -4.09
CA PHE A 53 -20.02 0.85 -2.76
C PHE A 53 -19.05 0.51 -1.63
N SER A 54 -17.95 -0.16 -1.95
CA SER A 54 -17.01 -0.69 -0.94
C SER A 54 -15.85 0.26 -0.63
N THR A 55 -15.80 1.42 -1.29
CA THR A 55 -14.78 2.43 -1.02
C THR A 55 -15.12 3.19 0.25
N GLN A 56 -14.19 3.17 1.19
CA GLN A 56 -14.15 4.03 2.36
C GLN A 56 -13.26 5.24 2.03
N ASP A 57 -13.87 6.39 1.74
CA ASP A 57 -13.15 7.54 1.17
C ASP A 57 -12.02 8.07 2.05
N HIS A 58 -12.17 8.00 3.37
CA HIS A 58 -11.12 8.39 4.32
C HIS A 58 -9.88 7.49 4.20
N ALA A 59 -10.06 6.19 3.97
CA ALA A 59 -8.96 5.28 3.71
C ALA A 59 -8.32 5.55 2.34
N ALA A 60 -9.15 5.79 1.31
CA ALA A 60 -8.69 6.12 -0.03
C ALA A 60 -7.86 7.42 -0.08
N ALA A 61 -8.27 8.45 0.67
CA ALA A 61 -7.59 9.73 0.75
C ALA A 61 -6.17 9.60 1.33
N VAL A 62 -6.02 8.85 2.43
CA VAL A 62 -4.70 8.59 3.05
C VAL A 62 -3.81 7.83 2.06
N ILE A 63 -4.33 6.82 1.38
CA ILE A 63 -3.55 6.04 0.41
C ILE A 63 -3.15 6.85 -0.81
N ALA A 64 -4.01 7.75 -1.30
CA ALA A 64 -3.65 8.65 -2.38
C ALA A 64 -2.44 9.52 -2.00
N GLU A 65 -2.43 10.06 -0.77
CA GLU A 65 -1.29 10.83 -0.26
C GLU A 65 -0.03 9.94 -0.13
N THR A 66 -0.13 8.79 0.52
CA THR A 66 0.99 7.85 0.71
C THR A 66 1.62 7.44 -0.61
N VAL A 67 0.84 7.00 -1.59
CA VAL A 67 1.37 6.57 -2.90
C VAL A 67 2.01 7.74 -3.64
N CYS A 68 1.43 8.95 -3.58
CA CYS A 68 2.04 10.14 -4.18
C CYS A 68 3.37 10.54 -3.53
N GLN A 69 3.51 10.39 -2.21
CA GLN A 69 4.77 10.68 -1.51
C GLN A 69 5.90 9.73 -1.95
N TYR A 70 5.61 8.44 -2.08
CA TYR A 70 6.59 7.44 -2.55
C TYR A 70 6.95 7.62 -4.03
N LEU A 71 5.99 8.04 -4.88
CA LEU A 71 6.29 8.38 -6.28
C LEU A 71 7.24 9.57 -6.42
N HIS A 72 7.23 10.50 -5.46
CA HIS A 72 8.09 11.68 -5.46
C HIS A 72 9.37 11.53 -4.62
N GLY A 73 9.68 10.31 -4.16
CA GLY A 73 10.92 10.04 -3.43
C GLY A 73 11.04 10.73 -2.07
N LYS A 74 9.91 11.09 -1.45
CA LYS A 74 9.92 11.57 -0.07
C LYS A 74 10.02 10.38 0.88
N GLU A 75 11.08 10.33 1.68
CA GLU A 75 11.19 9.39 2.79
C GLU A 75 10.14 9.72 3.86
N ARG A 76 9.60 8.68 4.50
CA ARG A 76 8.67 8.77 5.62
C ARG A 76 9.36 9.53 6.77
N LEU A 77 8.79 10.65 7.23
CA LEU A 77 9.23 11.37 8.43
C LEU A 77 8.99 10.52 9.69
#